data_AF-A0A5Q4ZYH9-F1
#
_entry.id   AF-A0A5Q4ZYH9-F1
#
_cell.length_a   1.000
_cell.length_b   1.000
_cell.length_c   1.000
_cell.angle_alpha   90.00
_cell.angle_beta   90.00
_cell.angle_gamma   90.00
#
_symmetry.space_group_name_H-M   'P 1'
#
loop_
_entity.id
_entity.type
_entity.pdbx_description
1 polymer ?
#
loop_
_entity_poly.entity_id
_entity_poly.type
_entity_poly.pdbx_seq_one_letter_code
_entity_poly.pdbx_strand_id
1 'polypeptide(L)'
;MSTFGEITELYTKTAVLQLQRVPITKGDVVTHNLQVTIAPLLSYDNNNSKKADFAQKVVMQLSEAGISNLAIGLLGFKKAVSIEGSRHGDSAKVLYLNVNENATTNINISSSSKGQGSNSRQTQSITFQNTERYPLVRIAVSQLAKNNLDHEQSYADTLNLLKACIMRP
;
A
#
# COMPACT_ATOMS: atom_id res chain seq x y z
N MET A 1 -18.60 -16.47 7.03
CA MET A 1 -18.06 -15.45 7.95
C MET A 1 -16.86 -14.81 7.28
N SER A 2 -16.88 -13.50 7.01
CA SER A 2 -15.73 -12.78 6.46
C SER A 2 -14.73 -12.51 7.58
N THR A 3 -13.64 -13.27 7.63
CA THR A 3 -12.48 -12.98 8.46
C THR A 3 -11.92 -11.63 8.02
N PHE A 4 -12.13 -10.58 8.81
CA PHE A 4 -11.47 -9.29 8.58
C PHE A 4 -9.97 -9.53 8.72
N GLY A 5 -9.23 -9.39 7.62
CA GLY A 5 -7.77 -9.56 7.61
C GLY A 5 -7.09 -8.52 8.51
N GLU A 6 -5.88 -8.83 8.97
CA GLU A 6 -5.02 -7.90 9.73
C GLU A 6 -4.92 -6.54 9.01
N ILE A 7 -5.11 -5.46 9.77
CA ILE A 7 -5.02 -4.07 9.31
C ILE A 7 -3.85 -3.39 10.03
N THR A 8 -3.02 -2.67 9.29
CA THR A 8 -2.02 -1.74 9.83
C THR A 8 -2.37 -0.33 9.38
N GLU A 9 -2.41 0.60 10.30
CA GLU A 9 -2.76 2.00 10.04
C GLU A 9 -1.61 2.93 10.41
N LEU A 10 -1.42 3.98 9.61
CA LEU A 10 -0.49 5.07 9.88
C LEU A 10 -1.25 6.39 9.78
N TYR A 11 -1.25 7.15 10.87
CA TYR A 11 -1.92 8.44 10.96
C TYR A 11 -0.91 9.58 10.86
N THR A 12 -1.22 10.57 10.03
CA THR A 12 -0.46 11.82 9.93
C THR A 12 -1.34 13.01 10.34
N LYS A 13 -0.86 14.23 10.12
CA LYS A 13 -1.70 15.42 10.33
C LYS A 13 -2.81 15.56 9.31
N THR A 14 -2.70 14.98 8.12
CA THR A 14 -3.59 15.28 6.98
C THR A 14 -4.28 14.06 6.41
N ALA A 15 -3.77 12.86 6.65
CA ALA A 15 -4.31 11.63 6.09
C ALA A 15 -4.04 10.41 6.99
N VAL A 16 -4.82 9.36 6.79
CA VAL A 16 -4.54 8.00 7.27
C VAL A 16 -4.22 7.10 6.07
N LEU A 17 -3.21 6.26 6.25
CA LEU A 17 -2.88 5.15 5.36
C LEU A 17 -3.27 3.85 6.05
N GLN A 18 -4.03 3.00 5.36
CA GLN A 18 -4.33 1.66 5.83
C GLN A 18 -3.78 0.62 4.85
N LEU A 19 -3.10 -0.37 5.39
CA LEU A 19 -2.71 -1.61 4.70
C LEU A 19 -3.53 -2.74 5.29
N GLN A 20 -4.37 -3.37 4.47
CA GLN A 20 -5.24 -4.47 4.88
C GLN A 20 -4.95 -5.72 4.06
N ARG A 21 -4.81 -6.87 4.72
CA ARG A 21 -4.73 -8.15 4.02
C ARG A 21 -6.09 -8.54 3.48
N VAL A 22 -6.15 -8.93 2.22
CA VAL A 22 -7.37 -9.40 1.56
C VAL A 22 -7.11 -10.76 0.93
N PRO A 23 -7.70 -11.85 1.46
CA PRO A 23 -7.65 -13.14 0.78
C PRO A 23 -8.50 -13.07 -0.49
N ILE A 24 -7.92 -13.51 -1.61
CA ILE A 24 -8.62 -13.76 -2.86
C ILE A 24 -8.53 -15.25 -3.17
N THR A 25 -9.68 -15.89 -3.19
CA THR A 25 -9.82 -17.29 -3.62
C THR A 25 -10.15 -17.33 -5.11
N LYS A 26 -9.34 -18.06 -5.89
CA LYS A 26 -9.61 -18.40 -7.29
C LYS A 26 -9.52 -19.92 -7.45
N GLY A 27 -10.67 -20.57 -7.57
CA GLY A 27 -10.74 -22.04 -7.51
C GLY A 27 -10.23 -22.51 -6.15
N ASP A 28 -9.26 -23.43 -6.15
CA ASP A 28 -8.64 -23.99 -4.93
C ASP A 28 -7.45 -23.15 -4.41
N VAL A 29 -7.02 -22.12 -5.15
CA VAL A 29 -5.87 -21.29 -4.78
C VAL A 29 -6.32 -20.06 -4.01
N VAL A 30 -5.81 -19.90 -2.78
CA VAL A 30 -5.97 -18.68 -1.98
C VAL A 30 -4.72 -17.81 -2.10
N THR A 31 -4.84 -16.73 -2.86
CA THR A 31 -3.80 -15.70 -2.94
C THR A 31 -4.14 -14.58 -1.98
N HIS A 32 -3.18 -14.14 -1.18
CA HIS A 32 -3.42 -13.07 -0.24
C HIS A 32 -2.81 -11.76 -0.79
N ASN A 33 -3.70 -10.86 -1.18
CA ASN A 33 -3.35 -9.54 -1.69
C ASN A 33 -3.30 -8.52 -0.55
N LEU A 34 -2.75 -7.35 -0.84
CA LEU A 34 -2.72 -6.21 0.09
C LEU A 34 -3.55 -5.07 -0.47
N GLN A 35 -4.55 -4.63 0.28
CA GLN A 35 -5.31 -3.42 -0.03
C GLN A 35 -4.64 -2.23 0.63
N VAL A 36 -4.41 -1.18 -0.15
CA VAL A 36 -3.86 0.11 0.27
C VAL A 36 -4.97 1.15 0.18
N THR A 37 -5.25 1.81 1.29
CA THR A 37 -6.26 2.88 1.37
C THR A 37 -5.61 4.14 1.89
N ILE A 38 -5.84 5.27 1.23
CA ILE A 38 -5.51 6.60 1.75
C ILE A 38 -6.80 7.38 1.89
N ALA A 39 -7.06 7.91 3.09
CA ALA A 39 -8.20 8.78 3.37
C ALA A 39 -7.73 10.08 4.03
N PRO A 40 -8.27 11.25 3.64
CA PRO A 40 -7.94 12.50 4.30
C PRO A 40 -8.49 12.52 5.73
N LEU A 41 -7.81 13.27 6.59
CA LEU A 41 -8.26 13.55 7.96
C LEU A 41 -8.91 14.92 7.99
N LEU A 42 -10.17 14.97 8.40
CA LEU A 42 -10.94 16.19 8.58
C LEU A 42 -10.98 16.57 10.06
N SER A 43 -10.99 17.88 10.35
CA SER A 43 -11.28 18.36 11.70
C SER A 43 -12.68 17.90 12.11
N TYR A 44 -12.75 17.26 13.27
CA TYR A 44 -13.95 16.71 13.86
C TYR A 44 -14.03 17.29 15.26
N ASP A 45 -14.97 18.21 15.48
CA ASP A 45 -15.13 19.06 16.68
C ASP A 45 -14.06 20.15 16.91
N ASN A 46 -14.45 21.12 17.75
CA ASN A 46 -13.67 22.31 18.13
C ASN A 46 -12.43 22.00 18.98
N ASN A 47 -12.20 20.73 19.35
CA ASN A 47 -11.10 20.29 20.22
C ASN A 47 -9.88 19.73 19.45
N ASN A 48 -9.67 20.16 18.20
CA ASN A 48 -8.58 19.68 17.33
C ASN A 48 -8.57 18.17 17.04
N SER A 49 -9.64 17.43 17.36
CA SER A 49 -9.77 16.04 16.96
C SER A 49 -9.88 15.93 15.45
N LYS A 50 -9.32 14.85 14.88
CA LYS A 50 -9.37 14.57 13.45
C LYS A 50 -9.99 13.21 13.21
N LYS A 51 -10.87 13.14 12.21
CA LYS A 51 -11.55 11.92 11.80
C LYS A 51 -11.23 11.62 10.34
N ALA A 52 -10.98 10.36 10.04
CA ALA A 52 -10.79 9.90 8.67
C ALA A 52 -12.08 10.01 7.87
N ASP A 53 -12.03 10.74 6.76
CA ASP A 53 -13.11 10.80 5.79
C ASP A 53 -12.95 9.68 4.76
N PHE A 54 -13.51 8.52 5.11
CA PHE A 54 -13.52 7.36 4.22
C PHE A 54 -14.49 7.49 3.04
N ALA A 55 -15.28 8.57 2.94
CA ALA A 55 -16.06 8.85 1.73
C ALA A 55 -15.15 9.39 0.62
N GLN A 56 -14.08 10.10 0.97
CA GLN A 56 -13.10 10.66 0.02
C GLN A 56 -11.84 9.80 -0.17
N LYS A 57 -11.86 8.55 0.34
CA LYS A 57 -10.71 7.64 0.25
C LYS A 57 -10.41 7.22 -1.18
N VAL A 58 -9.14 6.90 -1.42
CA VAL A 58 -8.73 6.14 -2.61
C VAL A 58 -8.20 4.78 -2.14
N VAL A 59 -8.67 3.73 -2.80
CA VAL A 59 -8.33 2.34 -2.49
C VAL A 59 -7.68 1.69 -3.71
N MET A 60 -6.57 0.98 -3.50
CA MET A 60 -5.90 0.19 -4.52
C MET A 60 -5.54 -1.18 -3.96
N GLN A 61 -5.79 -2.23 -4.74
CA GLN A 61 -5.38 -3.58 -4.39
C GLN A 61 -4.07 -3.92 -5.10
N LEU A 62 -3.08 -4.39 -4.34
CA LEU A 62 -1.78 -4.81 -4.84
C LEU A 62 -1.76 -6.32 -5.02
N SER A 63 -1.32 -6.74 -6.21
CA SER A 63 -0.85 -8.10 -6.48
C SER A 63 0.48 -8.35 -5.77
N GLU A 64 0.92 -9.60 -5.74
CA GLU A 64 2.21 -9.98 -5.15
C GLU A 64 3.39 -9.15 -5.66
N ALA A 65 3.50 -8.93 -6.98
CA ALA A 65 4.53 -8.08 -7.56
C ALA A 65 4.42 -6.61 -7.08
N GLY A 66 3.20 -6.11 -6.90
CA GLY A 66 2.96 -4.79 -6.32
C GLY A 66 3.37 -4.72 -4.85
N ILE A 67 3.10 -5.76 -4.06
CA ILE A 67 3.50 -5.83 -2.65
C ILE A 67 5.03 -5.88 -2.52
N SER A 68 5.70 -6.63 -3.40
CA SER A 68 7.17 -6.67 -3.47
C SER A 68 7.75 -5.28 -3.75
N ASN A 69 7.25 -4.59 -4.79
CA ASN A 69 7.68 -3.23 -5.12
C ASN A 69 7.41 -2.22 -3.98
N LEU A 70 6.26 -2.35 -3.29
CA LEU A 70 5.95 -1.54 -2.12
C LEU A 70 6.98 -1.78 -1.01
N ALA A 71 7.30 -3.04 -0.69
CA ALA A 71 8.28 -3.40 0.33
C ALA A 71 9.68 -2.84 -0.02
N ILE A 72 10.11 -2.95 -1.28
CA ILE A 72 11.37 -2.40 -1.78
C ILE A 72 11.43 -0.87 -1.58
N GLY A 73 10.36 -0.16 -1.93
CA GLY A 73 10.27 1.28 -1.74
C GLY A 73 10.29 1.68 -0.26
N LEU A 74 9.52 0.98 0.57
CA LEU A 74 9.47 1.23 2.02
C LEU A 74 10.79 0.90 2.73
N LEU A 75 11.56 -0.08 2.24
CA LEU A 75 12.91 -0.36 2.74
C LEU A 75 13.93 0.70 2.31
N GLY A 76 13.59 1.57 1.36
CA GLY A 76 14.46 2.63 0.85
C GLY A 76 15.49 2.15 -0.16
N PHE A 77 15.36 0.93 -0.70
CA PHE A 77 16.25 0.43 -1.75
C PHE A 77 16.05 1.15 -3.08
N LYS A 78 14.85 1.67 -3.33
CA LYS A 78 14.55 2.58 -4.44
C LYS A 78 13.96 3.86 -3.88
N LYS A 79 14.53 5.01 -4.27
CA LYS A 79 14.02 6.34 -3.88
C LYS A 79 12.65 6.64 -4.47
N ALA A 80 12.33 6.11 -5.64
CA ALA A 80 11.04 6.27 -6.27
C ALA A 80 10.54 4.92 -6.83
N VAL A 81 9.28 4.61 -6.58
CA VAL A 81 8.62 3.40 -7.08
C VAL A 81 7.25 3.79 -7.64
N SER A 82 6.92 3.27 -8.81
CA SER A 82 5.58 3.32 -9.39
C SER A 82 5.03 1.90 -9.43
N ILE A 83 3.80 1.72 -8.97
CA ILE A 83 3.11 0.44 -8.91
C ILE A 83 1.79 0.59 -9.64
N GLU A 84 1.63 -0.13 -10.75
CA GLU A 84 0.37 -0.16 -11.48
C GLU A 84 -0.64 -1.08 -10.78
N GLY A 85 -1.86 -0.58 -10.61
CA GLY A 85 -2.98 -1.36 -10.08
C GLY A 85 -3.69 -2.15 -11.17
N SER A 86 -4.66 -2.97 -10.77
CA SER A 86 -5.52 -3.65 -11.72
C SER A 86 -6.31 -2.62 -12.55
N ARG A 87 -6.21 -2.74 -13.88
CA ARG A 87 -7.04 -1.98 -14.82
C ARG A 87 -8.38 -2.69 -14.96
N HIS A 88 -9.46 -2.01 -14.66
CA HIS A 88 -10.82 -2.52 -14.86
C HIS A 88 -11.53 -1.61 -15.85
N GLY A 89 -11.57 -2.04 -17.11
CA GLY A 89 -12.11 -1.25 -18.22
C GLY A 89 -11.41 0.11 -18.31
N ASP A 90 -12.20 1.18 -18.20
CA ASP A 90 -11.78 2.57 -18.29
C ASP A 90 -11.18 3.15 -17.00
N SER A 91 -11.07 2.34 -15.95
CA SER A 91 -10.47 2.75 -14.67
C SER A 91 -9.03 2.27 -14.54
N ALA A 92 -8.14 3.19 -14.19
CA ALA A 92 -6.72 2.93 -13.95
C ALA A 92 -6.30 3.54 -12.61
N LYS A 93 -5.52 2.79 -11.85
CA LYS A 93 -4.95 3.22 -10.58
C LYS A 93 -3.44 3.03 -10.59
N VAL A 94 -2.72 4.00 -10.06
CA VAL A 94 -1.27 3.94 -9.90
C VAL A 94 -0.91 4.43 -8.51
N LEU A 95 -0.07 3.68 -7.82
CA LEU A 95 0.54 4.08 -6.56
C LEU A 95 1.97 4.54 -6.82
N TYR A 96 2.30 5.73 -6.34
CA TYR A 96 3.65 6.27 -6.33
C TYR A 96 4.16 6.29 -4.89
N LEU A 97 5.38 5.81 -4.67
CA LEU A 97 6.10 5.91 -3.41
C LEU A 97 7.42 6.64 -3.66
N ASN A 98 7.67 7.68 -2.88
CA ASN A 98 8.89 8.48 -2.94
C ASN A 98 9.54 8.57 -1.55
N VAL A 99 10.80 8.18 -1.43
CA VAL A 99 11.63 8.39 -0.25
C VAL A 99 12.44 9.66 -0.48
N ASN A 100 12.11 10.70 0.27
CA ASN A 100 12.65 12.05 0.12
C ASN A 100 13.94 12.23 0.93
N GLU A 101 14.74 13.23 0.53
CA GLU A 101 16.01 13.57 1.20
C GLU A 101 15.82 14.17 2.59
N ASN A 102 14.67 14.79 2.85
CA ASN A 102 14.31 15.36 4.15
C ASN A 102 13.85 14.31 5.19
N ALA A 103 14.30 13.06 5.05
CA ALA A 103 13.94 11.93 5.89
C ALA A 103 12.43 11.59 5.96
N THR A 104 11.65 12.00 4.95
CA THR A 104 10.23 11.62 4.82
C THR A 104 9.99 10.66 3.67
N THR A 105 8.89 9.92 3.75
CA THR A 105 8.36 9.12 2.64
C THR A 105 6.98 9.62 2.28
N ASN A 106 6.71 9.79 0.99
CA ASN A 106 5.41 10.12 0.45
C ASN A 106 4.84 8.92 -0.30
N ILE A 107 3.57 8.62 -0.06
CA ILE A 107 2.80 7.67 -0.86
C ILE A 107 1.61 8.42 -1.46
N ASN A 108 1.39 8.26 -2.75
CA ASN A 108 0.28 8.85 -3.49
C ASN A 108 -0.44 7.74 -4.27
N ILE A 109 -1.77 7.74 -4.25
CA ILE A 109 -2.58 6.92 -5.16
C ILE A 109 -3.37 7.85 -6.06
N SER A 110 -3.14 7.71 -7.36
CA SER A 110 -3.91 8.38 -8.41
C SER A 110 -4.88 7.36 -9.03
N SER A 111 -6.16 7.71 -9.06
CA SER A 111 -7.22 6.95 -9.72
C SER A 111 -7.82 7.81 -10.83
N SER A 112 -7.89 7.29 -12.04
CA SER A 112 -8.60 7.89 -13.16
C SER A 112 -9.68 6.97 -13.65
N SER A 113 -10.84 7.51 -13.97
CA SER A 113 -11.91 6.81 -14.70
C SER A 113 -12.30 7.62 -15.93
N LYS A 114 -12.33 6.97 -17.10
CA LYS A 114 -12.96 7.54 -18.28
C LYS A 114 -14.45 7.17 -18.25
N GLY A 115 -15.32 8.17 -18.17
CA GLY A 115 -16.75 8.02 -18.42
C GLY A 115 -17.15 8.63 -19.77
N GLN A 116 -18.35 8.32 -20.26
CA GLN A 116 -18.96 9.03 -21.40
C GLN A 116 -19.14 10.52 -21.06
N GLY A 117 -18.14 11.35 -21.37
CA GLY A 117 -18.22 12.82 -21.30
C GLY A 117 -17.48 13.50 -20.14
N SER A 118 -16.85 12.79 -19.20
CA SER A 118 -16.05 13.40 -18.13
C SER A 118 -14.90 12.48 -17.69
N ASN A 119 -13.68 13.02 -17.70
CA ASN A 119 -12.52 12.38 -17.10
C ASN A 119 -12.46 12.79 -15.62
N SER A 120 -12.81 11.89 -14.71
CA SER A 120 -12.63 12.13 -13.28
C SER A 120 -11.28 11.55 -12.83
N ARG A 121 -10.47 12.40 -12.19
CA ARG A 121 -9.21 12.01 -11.54
C ARG A 121 -9.32 12.31 -10.04
N GLN A 122 -9.15 11.29 -9.22
CA GLN A 122 -9.08 11.40 -7.77
C GLN A 122 -7.67 11.02 -7.32
N THR A 123 -7.06 11.84 -6.48
CA THR A 123 -5.71 11.60 -5.97
C THR A 123 -5.70 11.81 -4.47
N GLN A 124 -5.12 10.87 -3.73
CA GLN A 124 -4.89 11.01 -2.29
C GLN A 124 -3.43 10.73 -2.00
N SER A 125 -2.87 11.43 -1.02
CA SER A 125 -1.48 11.26 -0.64
C SER A 125 -1.27 11.38 0.86
N ILE A 126 -0.18 10.78 1.33
CA ILE A 126 0.25 10.81 2.72
C ILE A 126 1.76 10.96 2.75
N THR A 127 2.26 11.80 3.67
CA THR A 127 3.70 11.97 3.91
C THR A 127 3.98 11.75 5.39
N PHE A 128 4.96 10.92 5.67
CA PHE A 128 5.31 10.49 7.02
C PHE A 128 6.82 10.33 7.18
N GLN A 129 7.30 10.22 8.41
CA GLN A 129 8.73 10.09 8.70
C GLN A 129 9.25 8.70 8.30
N ASN A 130 10.50 8.63 7.87
CA ASN A 130 11.12 7.36 7.46
C ASN A 130 11.16 6.31 8.58
N THR A 131 11.14 6.74 9.84
CA THR A 131 11.06 5.88 11.04
C THR A 131 9.71 5.18 11.15
N GLU A 132 8.65 5.73 10.57
CA GLU A 132 7.29 5.18 10.63
C GLU A 132 7.02 4.13 9.53
N ARG A 133 8.02 3.83 8.68
CA ARG A 133 7.90 2.82 7.62
C ARG A 133 7.83 1.38 8.15
N TYR A 134 8.41 1.13 9.32
CA TYR A 134 8.63 -0.25 9.80
C TYR A 134 7.34 -1.08 9.91
N PRO A 135 6.23 -0.59 10.50
CA PRO A 135 4.97 -1.33 10.53
C PRO A 135 4.44 -1.66 9.12
N LEU A 136 4.61 -0.75 8.16
CA LEU A 136 4.19 -0.92 6.77
C LEU A 136 5.03 -1.98 6.04
N VAL A 137 6.36 -1.97 6.25
CA VAL A 137 7.26 -3.01 5.74
C VAL A 137 6.87 -4.37 6.30
N ARG A 138 6.61 -4.44 7.61
CA ARG A 138 6.28 -5.69 8.30
C ARG A 138 5.06 -6.37 7.69
N ILE A 139 3.96 -5.64 7.49
CA ILE A 139 2.74 -6.23 6.91
C ILE A 139 2.94 -6.60 5.43
N ALA A 140 3.66 -5.80 4.63
CA ALA A 140 3.92 -6.10 3.23
C ALA A 140 4.77 -7.37 3.08
N VAL A 141 5.88 -7.47 3.81
CA VAL A 141 6.76 -8.65 3.79
C VAL A 141 6.05 -9.88 4.35
N SER A 142 5.29 -9.72 5.43
CA SER A 142 4.46 -10.80 5.94
C SER A 142 3.48 -11.32 4.91
N GLN A 143 2.95 -10.42 4.09
CA GLN A 143 2.01 -10.80 3.07
C GLN A 143 2.68 -11.61 1.96
N LEU A 144 3.90 -11.23 1.56
CA LEU A 144 4.71 -12.02 0.63
C LEU A 144 5.06 -13.40 1.20
N ALA A 145 5.43 -13.48 2.47
CA ALA A 145 5.72 -14.76 3.13
C ALA A 145 4.49 -15.68 3.15
N LYS A 146 3.29 -15.15 3.44
CA LYS A 146 2.03 -15.93 3.41
C LYS A 146 1.62 -16.42 2.03
N ASN A 147 2.08 -15.80 0.95
CA ASN A 147 1.82 -16.31 -0.40
C ASN A 147 2.75 -17.46 -0.79
N ASN A 148 3.86 -17.65 -0.06
CA ASN A 148 4.86 -18.68 -0.31
C ASN A 148 4.68 -19.93 0.58
N LEU A 149 3.44 -20.32 0.90
CA LEU A 149 3.13 -21.43 1.84
C LEU A 149 3.71 -22.82 1.45
N ASP A 150 4.28 -22.99 0.26
CA ASP A 150 4.98 -24.21 -0.17
C ASP A 150 6.50 -24.20 0.09
N HIS A 151 7.03 -23.11 0.65
CA HIS A 151 8.43 -23.00 1.04
C HIS A 151 8.51 -22.54 2.50
N GLU A 152 9.22 -23.30 3.35
CA GLU A 152 9.60 -22.89 4.71
C GLU A 152 10.54 -21.66 4.67
N GLN A 153 10.03 -20.51 4.23
CA GLN A 153 10.77 -19.25 4.22
C GLN A 153 10.30 -18.39 5.37
N SER A 154 11.22 -18.10 6.28
CA SER A 154 10.96 -17.16 7.36
C SER A 154 10.86 -15.73 6.82
N TYR A 155 10.26 -14.84 7.62
CA TYR A 155 10.27 -13.40 7.36
C TYR A 155 11.68 -12.83 7.15
N ALA A 156 12.66 -13.35 7.86
CA ALA A 156 14.05 -12.95 7.73
C ALA A 156 14.62 -13.38 6.36
N ASP A 157 14.23 -14.57 5.88
CA ASP A 157 14.64 -15.08 4.58
C ASP A 157 14.01 -14.29 3.44
N THR A 158 12.72 -13.94 3.54
CA THR A 158 12.07 -13.06 2.55
C THR A 158 12.73 -11.68 2.51
N LEU A 159 13.08 -11.10 3.67
CA LEU A 159 13.82 -9.84 3.73
C LEU A 159 15.24 -9.96 3.15
N ASN A 160 15.93 -11.06 3.44
CA ASN A 160 17.27 -11.32 2.93
C ASN A 160 17.26 -11.62 1.43
N LEU A 161 16.24 -12.30 0.91
CA LEU A 161 16.02 -12.53 -0.52
C LEU A 161 15.68 -11.23 -1.23
N LEU A 162 14.80 -10.40 -0.67
CA LEU A 162 14.52 -9.07 -1.23
C LEU A 162 15.79 -8.21 -1.27
N LYS A 163 16.63 -8.27 -0.22
CA LYS A 163 17.96 -7.64 -0.23
C LYS A 163 18.88 -8.23 -1.30
N ALA A 164 18.96 -9.56 -1.38
CA ALA A 164 19.88 -10.27 -2.27
C ALA A 164 19.51 -10.15 -3.76
N CYS A 165 18.23 -10.12 -4.10
CA CYS A 165 17.73 -9.91 -5.47
C CYS A 165 18.04 -8.51 -6.00
N ILE A 166 18.38 -7.55 -5.13
CA ILE A 166 18.66 -6.16 -5.48
C ILE A 166 20.17 -5.87 -5.41
N MET A 167 20.93 -6.61 -4.59
CA MET A 167 22.39 -6.47 -4.45
C MET A 167 23.20 -7.21 -5.52
N ARG A 168 22.57 -7.92 -6.48
CA ARG A 168 23.28 -8.38 -7.67
C ARG A 168 23.38 -7.22 -8.67
N PRO A 169 24.60 -6.73 -8.98
CA PRO A 169 24.80 -5.66 -9.96
C PRO A 169 24.39 -6.09 -11.38
#